data_AF-A0A928IMC7-F1
#
_entry.id   AF-A0A928IMC7-F1
#
_cell.length_a   1.000
_cell.length_b   1.000
_cell.length_c   1.000
_cell.angle_alpha   90.00
_cell.angle_beta   90.00
_cell.angle_gamma   90.00
#
_symmetry.space_group_name_H-M   'P 1'
#
loop_
_entity.id
_entity.type
_entity.pdbx_description
1 polymer ?
#
loop_
_entity_poly.entity_id
_entity_poly.type
_entity_poly.pdbx_seq_one_letter_code
_entity_poly.pdbx_strand_id
1 'polypeptide(L)' 'MEINREAVDKLLTLNDRQLKMIIQSLVRDSGIDPSQFNIDTGSIASIRTALSSATDDDLKKIAEQYEANKKGRR' A
#
# COMPACT_ATOMS: atom_id res chain seq x y z
N MET A 1 -0.27 1.09 -12.42
CA MET A 1 0.84 1.06 -11.46
C MET A 1 0.78 -0.34 -10.90
N GLU A 2 1.75 -1.18 -11.22
CA GLU A 2 1.79 -2.55 -10.71
C GLU A 2 2.37 -2.49 -9.29
N ILE A 3 1.67 -3.05 -8.32
CA ILE A 3 2.19 -3.18 -6.96
C ILE A 3 3.10 -4.40 -6.96
N ASN A 4 4.39 -4.17 -7.13
CA ASN A 4 5.45 -5.18 -7.12
C ASN A 4 6.51 -4.83 -6.06
N ARG A 5 7.38 -5.79 -5.73
CA ARG A 5 8.47 -5.61 -4.76
C ARG A 5 9.27 -4.33 -5.02
N GLU A 6 9.58 -4.07 -6.29
CA GLU A 6 10.32 -2.88 -6.72
C GLU A 6 9.57 -1.57 -6.41
N ALA A 7 8.25 -1.52 -6.59
CA ALA A 7 7.44 -0.38 -6.20
C ALA A 7 7.44 -0.17 -4.68
N VAL A 8 7.41 -1.25 -3.89
CA VAL A 8 7.48 -1.18 -2.43
C VAL A 8 8.84 -0.70 -1.96
N ASP A 9 9.92 -1.21 -2.55
CA ASP A 9 11.27 -0.77 -2.23
C ASP A 9 11.44 0.72 -2.56
N LYS A 10 10.91 1.18 -3.71
CA LYS A 10 10.85 2.61 -4.03
C LYS A 10 10.06 3.41 -2.98
N LEU A 11 8.92 2.90 -2.51
CA LEU A 11 8.17 3.55 -1.43
C LEU A 11 8.97 3.61 -0.11
N LEU A 12 9.73 2.57 0.22
CA LEU A 12 10.58 2.52 1.41
C LEU A 12 11.77 3.49 1.35
N THR A 13 12.25 3.83 0.15
CA THR A 13 13.27 4.88 -0.04
C THR A 13 12.75 6.30 0.17
N LEU A 14 11.43 6.50 0.15
CA LEU A 14 10.84 7.81 0.38
C LEU A 14 10.93 8.24 1.84
N ASN A 15 10.90 9.55 2.04
CA ASN A 15 10.78 10.09 3.40
C ASN A 15 9.38 9.82 3.96
N ASP A 16 9.28 9.82 5.29
CA ASP A 16 8.06 9.50 6.03
C ASP A 16 6.84 10.34 5.61
N ARG A 17 7.07 11.59 5.25
CA ARG A 17 6.00 12.52 4.84
C ARG A 17 5.44 12.15 3.47
N GLN A 18 6.32 11.82 2.52
CA GLN A 18 5.96 11.38 1.17
C GLN A 18 5.28 10.01 1.21
N LEU A 19 5.83 9.07 1.99
CA LEU A 19 5.25 7.74 2.17
C LEU A 19 3.84 7.84 2.72
N LYS A 20 3.62 8.68 3.75
CA LYS A 20 2.29 8.90 4.34
C LYS A 20 1.29 9.43 3.30
N MET A 21 1.68 10.45 2.53
CA MET A 21 0.80 11.03 1.51
C MET A 21 0.44 10.01 0.42
N ILE A 22 1.40 9.22 -0.05
CA ILE A 22 1.14 8.20 -1.08
C ILE A 22 0.22 7.12 -0.53
N ILE A 23 0.49 6.57 0.66
CA ILE A 23 -0.36 5.54 1.26
C ILE A 23 -1.78 6.05 1.50
N GLN A 24 -1.94 7.29 1.97
CA GLN A 24 -3.26 7.90 2.13
C GLN A 24 -4.00 8.08 0.80
N SER A 25 -3.29 8.50 -0.26
CA SER A 25 -3.88 8.58 -1.62
C SER A 25 -4.26 7.20 -2.12
N LEU A 26 -3.37 6.21 -1.94
CA LEU A 26 -3.57 4.85 -2.43
C LEU A 26 -4.76 4.20 -1.73
N VAL A 27 -4.89 4.33 -0.41
CA VAL A 27 -6.06 3.87 0.37
C VAL A 27 -7.34 4.59 -0.11
N ARG A 28 -7.29 5.91 -0.31
CA ARG A 28 -8.44 6.70 -0.77
C ARG A 28 -8.89 6.32 -2.19
N ASP A 29 -7.95 6.13 -3.10
CA ASP A 29 -8.20 5.89 -4.52
C ASP A 29 -8.57 4.42 -4.78
N SER A 30 -7.95 3.50 -4.05
CA SER A 30 -8.19 2.06 -4.19
C SER A 30 -9.37 1.56 -3.39
N GLY A 31 -9.81 2.29 -2.36
CA GLY A 31 -10.79 1.80 -1.40
C GLY A 31 -10.33 0.55 -0.64
N ILE A 32 -9.04 0.21 -0.69
CA ILE A 32 -8.46 -0.87 0.09
C ILE A 32 -8.45 -0.44 1.55
N ASP A 33 -8.92 -1.31 2.43
CA ASP A 33 -8.85 -1.09 3.86
C ASP A 33 -7.45 -1.47 4.37
N PRO A 34 -6.60 -0.50 4.76
CA PRO A 34 -5.25 -0.76 5.23
C PRO A 34 -5.23 -1.59 6.52
N SER A 35 -6.31 -1.61 7.29
CA SER A 35 -6.41 -2.44 8.49
C SER A 35 -6.35 -3.94 8.17
N GLN A 36 -6.78 -4.37 6.98
CA GLN A 36 -6.66 -5.77 6.52
C GLN A 36 -5.22 -6.23 6.37
N PHE A 37 -4.28 -5.29 6.24
CA PHE A 37 -2.85 -5.55 6.08
C PHE A 37 -2.08 -5.22 7.36
N ASN A 38 -2.77 -5.06 8.50
CA ASN A 38 -2.19 -4.60 9.76
C ASN A 38 -1.49 -3.23 9.63
N ILE A 39 -1.90 -2.42 8.66
CA ILE A 39 -1.35 -1.08 8.44
C ILE A 39 -2.16 -0.08 9.24
N ASP A 40 -1.56 0.42 10.32
CA ASP A 40 -2.05 1.63 10.99
C ASP A 40 -1.62 2.88 10.21
N THR A 41 -2.56 3.52 9.52
CA THR A 41 -2.30 4.75 8.74
C THR A 41 -2.00 5.98 9.61
N GLY A 42 -2.23 5.90 10.91
CA GLY A 42 -1.82 6.92 11.89
C GLY A 42 -0.32 6.88 12.19
N SER A 43 0.30 5.70 12.09
CA SER A 43 1.70 5.45 12.46
C SER A 43 2.56 5.17 11.24
N ILE A 44 3.48 6.08 10.92
CA ILE A 44 4.39 5.90 9.79
C ILE A 44 5.36 4.73 10.00
N ALA A 45 5.74 4.47 11.25
CA ALA A 45 6.55 3.32 11.61
C ALA A 45 5.80 2.02 11.28
N SER A 46 4.51 1.94 11.62
CA SER A 46 3.67 0.77 11.31
C SER A 46 3.54 0.55 9.80
N ILE A 47 3.34 1.63 9.02
CA ILE A 47 3.33 1.57 7.55
C ILE A 47 4.66 1.00 7.01
N ARG A 48 5.78 1.53 7.48
CA ARG A 48 7.11 1.14 7.01
C ARG A 48 7.41 -0.32 7.37
N THR A 49 7.07 -0.73 8.60
CA THR A 49 7.20 -2.12 9.05
C THR A 49 6.33 -3.04 8.18
N ALA A 50 5.04 -2.72 8.01
CA ALA A 50 4.12 -3.54 7.23
C ALA A 50 4.57 -3.70 5.77
N LEU A 51 5.05 -2.62 5.12
CA LEU A 51 5.61 -2.67 3.78
C LEU A 51 6.91 -3.49 3.72
N SER A 52 7.78 -3.38 4.73
CA SER A 52 9.01 -4.16 4.79
C SER A 52 8.79 -5.65 5.05
N SER A 53 7.73 -5.98 5.82
CA SER A 53 7.34 -7.35 6.15
C SER A 53 6.40 -7.97 5.12
N ALA A 54 5.87 -7.18 4.19
CA ALA A 54 4.96 -7.67 3.16
C ALA A 54 5.69 -8.70 2.29
N THR A 55 5.08 -9.87 2.16
CA THR A 55 5.55 -10.91 1.24
C THR A 55 5.05 -10.62 -0.17
N ASP A 56 5.67 -11.24 -1.16
CA ASP A 56 5.26 -11.05 -2.56
C ASP A 56 3.80 -11.50 -2.79
N ASP A 57 3.32 -12.50 -2.03
CA ASP A 57 1.92 -12.92 -2.03
C ASP A 57 0.98 -11.85 -1.44
N ASP A 58 1.40 -11.13 -0.40
CA ASP A 58 0.63 -10.01 0.16
C ASP A 58 0.56 -8.86 -0.84
N LEU A 59 1.69 -8.55 -1.50
CA LEU A 59 1.74 -7.52 -2.54
C LEU A 59 0.84 -7.87 -3.72
N LYS A 60 0.82 -9.15 -4.12
CA LYS A 60 -0.07 -9.64 -5.18
C LYS A 60 -1.53 -9.51 -4.79
N LYS A 61 -1.91 -9.85 -3.55
CA LYS A 61 -3.29 -9.65 -3.06
C LYS A 61 -3.69 -8.18 -3.06
N ILE A 62 -2.80 -7.27 -2.64
CA ILE A 62 -3.04 -5.82 -2.69
C ILE A 62 -3.21 -5.38 -4.14
N ALA A 63 -2.37 -5.85 -5.06
CA ALA A 63 -2.47 -5.54 -6.49
C ALA A 63 -3.81 -6.02 -7.09
N GLU A 64 -4.22 -7.24 -6.76
CA GLU A 64 -5.49 -7.82 -7.21
C GLU A 64 -6.69 -7.05 -6.65
N GLN A 65 -6.69 -6.69 -5.37
CA GLN A 65 -7.73 -5.85 -4.76
C GLN A 65 -7.75 -4.45 -5.36
N TYR A 66 -6.58 -3.86 -5.61
CA TYR A 66 -6.44 -2.55 -6.23
C TYR A 66 -7.08 -2.54 -7.63
N GLU A 67 -6.73 -3.50 -8.48
CA GLU A 67 -7.29 -3.61 -9.82
C GLU A 67 -8.78 -3.99 -9.80
N ALA A 68 -9.22 -4.85 -8.88
CA ALA A 68 -10.64 -5.19 -8.71
C ALA A 68 -11.49 -3.97 -8.33
N ASN A 69 -11.06 -3.19 -7.34
CA ASN A 69 -11.77 -1.99 -6.92
C ASN A 69 -11.73 -0.88 -7.97
N LYS A 70 -10.61 -0.72 -8.68
CA LYS A 70 -10.50 0.21 -9.80
C LYS A 70 -11.43 -0.15 -10.95
N LYS A 71 -11.61 -1.45 -11.23
CA LYS A 71 -12.52 -1.95 -12.27
C LYS A 71 -13.99 -1.82 -11.87
N GLY A 72 -14.31 -1.95 -10.59
CA GLY A 72 -15.67 -1.75 -10.05
C GLY A 72 -16.13 -0.29 -9.95
N ARG A 73 -15.20 0.68 -10.04
CA ARG A 73 -15.51 2.13 -10.03
C ARG A 73 -15.71 2.74 -11.44
N ARG A 74 -15.71 1.95 -12.51
CA ARG A 74 -15.98 2.41 -13.89
C ARG A 74 -17.44 2.26 -14.27
#